data_AF-A0A8H4CD20-F1
#
_entry.id   AF-A0A8H4CD20-F1
#
_cell.length_a   1.000
_cell.length_b   1.000
_cell.length_c   1.000
_cell.angle_alpha   90.00
_cell.angle_beta   90.00
_cell.angle_gamma   90.00
#
_symmetry.space_group_name_H-M   'P 1'
#
loop_
_entity.id
_entity.type
_entity.pdbx_description
1 polymer ?
#
loop_
_entity_poly.entity_id
_entity_poly.type
_entity_poly.pdbx_seq_one_letter_code
_entity_poly.pdbx_strand_id
1 'polypeptide(L)'
;MKWLRGLALVSAVAAAGSFRTRSPPRSICADAGGGHVGYYSLETDSKHMFFWLAESRGEPSSDPVILWMSGGPGASSVAFGLFQELGPCLIDGANSTRSNPYAWNNNANVIFVEYGLLLKPLGRQGIS
;
A
#
# COMPACT_ATOMS: atom_id res chain seq x y z
N MET A 1 39.92 32.93 -15.44
CA MET A 1 38.46 33.10 -15.62
C MET A 1 37.79 31.75 -15.42
N LYS A 2 36.92 31.67 -14.40
CA LYS A 2 36.16 30.48 -13.99
C LYS A 2 34.93 30.30 -14.88
N TRP A 3 34.85 29.29 -15.74
CA TRP A 3 33.55 28.80 -16.26
C TRP A 3 33.66 27.35 -16.75
N LEU A 4 33.67 26.38 -15.83
CA LEU A 4 33.21 25.01 -16.11
C LEU A 4 31.98 24.81 -15.23
N ARG A 5 30.80 25.03 -15.82
CA ARG A 5 29.52 24.70 -15.19
C ARG A 5 29.45 23.18 -15.11
N GLY A 6 29.68 22.64 -13.93
CA GLY A 6 29.32 21.26 -13.62
C GLY A 6 27.82 21.12 -13.72
N LEU A 7 27.34 20.40 -14.75
CA LEU A 7 26.00 19.83 -14.73
C LEU A 7 26.02 18.73 -13.68
N ALA A 8 25.45 19.00 -12.50
CA ALA A 8 25.10 17.95 -11.58
C ALA A 8 24.00 17.11 -12.25
N LEU A 9 24.37 15.90 -12.68
CA LEU A 9 23.40 14.83 -12.93
C LEU A 9 22.70 14.55 -11.60
N VAL A 10 21.53 15.16 -11.40
CA VAL A 10 20.55 14.61 -10.46
C VAL A 10 20.02 13.37 -11.15
N SER A 11 20.75 12.25 -11.00
CA SER A 11 20.18 10.96 -11.33
C SER A 11 19.04 10.75 -10.35
N ALA A 12 17.81 10.98 -10.81
CA ALA A 12 16.66 10.39 -10.17
C ALA A 12 16.90 8.88 -10.22
N VAL A 13 17.25 8.29 -9.08
CA VAL A 13 17.02 6.87 -8.90
C VAL A 13 15.50 6.74 -8.91
N ALA A 14 14.92 6.62 -10.10
CA ALA A 14 13.62 6.01 -10.23
C ALA A 14 13.78 4.64 -9.59
N ALA A 15 13.07 4.40 -8.48
CA ALA A 15 12.94 3.05 -7.98
C ALA A 15 12.44 2.22 -9.17
N ALA A 16 13.28 1.34 -9.69
CA ALA A 16 13.07 0.65 -10.96
C ALA A 16 11.83 -0.22 -10.84
N GLY A 17 10.67 0.32 -11.21
CA GLY A 17 9.38 -0.30 -10.98
C GLY A 17 8.21 0.48 -11.56
N SER A 18 7.10 -0.24 -11.79
CA SER A 18 5.90 0.29 -12.43
C SER A 18 4.66 0.05 -11.57
N PHE A 19 3.77 1.04 -11.57
CA PHE A 19 2.51 0.99 -10.87
C PHE A 19 1.38 0.63 -11.85
N ARG A 20 0.53 -0.34 -11.48
CA ARG A 20 -0.70 -0.66 -12.20
C ARG A 20 -1.87 -0.51 -11.25
N THR A 21 -2.74 0.47 -11.50
CA THR A 21 -3.83 0.84 -10.58
C THR A 21 -5.18 0.81 -11.25
N ARG A 22 -6.21 0.69 -10.42
CA ARG A 22 -7.62 0.89 -10.75
C ARG A 22 -8.31 1.55 -9.56
N SER A 23 -9.46 2.16 -9.78
CA SER A 23 -10.32 2.58 -8.67
C SER A 23 -10.87 1.35 -7.93
N PRO A 24 -10.92 1.37 -6.59
CA PRO A 24 -11.55 0.31 -5.82
C PRO A 24 -13.02 0.12 -6.19
N PRO A 25 -13.53 -1.12 -6.29
CA PRO A 25 -14.93 -1.36 -6.56
C PRO A 25 -15.81 -0.90 -5.38
N ARG A 26 -16.74 0.02 -5.65
CA ARG A 26 -17.67 0.54 -4.63
C ARG A 26 -18.56 -0.53 -3.99
N SER A 27 -18.75 -1.67 -4.65
CA SER A 27 -19.50 -2.81 -4.09
C SER A 27 -18.80 -3.48 -2.90
N ILE A 28 -17.48 -3.31 -2.77
CA ILE A 28 -16.71 -3.87 -1.64
C ILE A 28 -16.73 -2.92 -0.44
N CYS A 29 -16.60 -1.61 -0.68
CA CYS A 29 -16.67 -0.60 0.35
C CYS A 29 -17.12 0.71 -0.29
N ALA A 30 -18.40 1.05 -0.12
CA ALA A 30 -18.98 2.28 -0.67
C ALA A 30 -18.36 3.54 -0.02
N ASP A 31 -17.96 3.42 1.25
CA ASP A 31 -17.46 4.52 2.07
C ASP A 31 -15.93 4.64 2.08
N ALA A 32 -15.24 3.93 1.16
CA ALA A 32 -13.79 4.05 1.01
C ALA A 32 -13.34 5.45 0.55
N GLY A 33 -14.27 6.26 0.05
CA GLY A 33 -13.94 7.50 -0.66
C GLY A 33 -13.35 7.20 -2.03
N GLY A 34 -12.47 8.08 -2.50
CA GLY A 34 -11.64 7.83 -3.66
C GLY A 34 -10.48 6.88 -3.35
N GLY A 35 -9.48 6.87 -4.22
CA GLY A 35 -8.28 6.06 -4.05
C GLY A 35 -8.06 5.01 -5.12
N HIS A 36 -7.11 4.12 -4.85
CA HIS A 36 -6.51 3.26 -5.85
C HIS A 36 -6.20 1.89 -5.27
N VAL A 37 -6.46 0.85 -6.04
CA VAL A 37 -6.05 -0.52 -5.74
C VAL A 37 -5.20 -1.04 -6.89
N GLY A 38 -4.16 -1.80 -6.59
CA GLY A 38 -3.26 -2.24 -7.66
C GLY A 38 -2.01 -2.95 -7.21
N TYR A 39 -1.04 -2.99 -8.13
CA TYR A 39 0.27 -3.59 -7.91
C TYR A 39 1.39 -2.61 -8.24
N TYR A 40 2.42 -2.60 -7.39
CA TYR A 40 3.74 -2.09 -7.74
C TYR A 40 4.64 -3.27 -8.13
N SER A 41 5.24 -3.21 -9.31
CA SER A 41 6.11 -4.25 -9.86
C SER A 41 7.55 -3.75 -9.89
N LEU A 42 8.51 -4.53 -9.41
CA LEU A 42 9.93 -4.20 -9.57
C LEU A 42 10.37 -4.57 -11.00
N GLU A 43 11.12 -3.71 -11.69
CA GLU A 43 11.55 -3.92 -13.08
C GLU A 43 12.50 -5.11 -13.24
N THR A 44 13.27 -5.42 -12.20
CA THR A 44 14.33 -6.42 -12.23
C THR A 44 13.91 -7.79 -11.71
N ASP A 45 12.66 -7.95 -11.25
CA ASP A 45 12.21 -9.18 -10.58
C ASP A 45 10.73 -9.46 -10.92
N SER A 46 10.29 -10.72 -10.85
CA SER A 46 8.88 -11.10 -11.03
C SER A 46 8.02 -10.81 -9.79
N LYS A 47 8.44 -9.85 -8.97
CA LYS A 47 7.83 -9.50 -7.69
C LYS A 47 6.84 -8.36 -7.84
N HIS A 48 5.63 -8.61 -7.37
CA HIS A 48 4.52 -7.67 -7.38
C HIS A 48 4.04 -7.46 -5.94
N MET A 49 4.02 -6.22 -5.49
CA MET A 49 3.43 -5.83 -4.21
C MET A 49 2.03 -5.31 -4.47
N PHE A 50 1.02 -5.94 -3.87
CA PHE A 50 -0.34 -5.42 -3.90
C PHE A 50 -0.49 -4.30 -2.88
N PHE A 51 -1.27 -3.28 -3.22
CA PHE A 51 -1.61 -2.21 -2.30
C PHE A 51 -3.07 -1.77 -2.48
N TRP A 52 -3.61 -1.19 -1.41
CA TRP A 52 -4.88 -0.49 -1.42
C TRP A 52 -4.71 0.88 -0.77
N LEU A 53 -4.93 1.95 -1.52
CA LEU A 53 -4.99 3.32 -1.04
C LEU A 53 -6.46 3.70 -0.83
N ALA A 54 -6.81 3.99 0.42
CA ALA A 54 -8.04 4.67 0.78
C ALA A 54 -7.74 6.16 0.95
N GLU A 55 -8.33 7.00 0.11
CA GLU A 55 -8.15 8.45 0.21
C GLU A 55 -8.86 9.01 1.45
N SER A 56 -8.40 10.18 1.90
CA SER A 56 -9.04 10.88 3.00
C SER A 56 -10.50 11.18 2.69
N ARG A 57 -11.39 11.04 3.69
CA ARG A 57 -12.78 11.53 3.63
C ARG A 57 -12.87 13.04 3.86
N GLY A 58 -11.80 13.65 4.39
CA GLY A 58 -11.65 15.09 4.53
C GLY A 58 -11.13 15.72 3.24
N GLU A 59 -9.87 16.15 3.24
CA GLU A 59 -9.24 16.83 2.11
C GLU A 59 -8.03 16.03 1.59
N PRO A 60 -8.22 15.06 0.65
CA PRO A 60 -7.15 14.17 0.18
C PRO A 60 -5.88 14.86 -0.31
N SER A 61 -6.00 16.09 -0.82
CA SER A 61 -4.86 16.83 -1.36
C SER A 61 -3.96 17.49 -0.32
N SER A 62 -4.48 17.75 0.89
CA SER A 62 -3.75 18.40 2.00
C SER A 62 -3.52 17.46 3.18
N ASP A 63 -4.36 16.44 3.34
CA ASP A 63 -4.29 15.52 4.45
C ASP A 63 -3.06 14.60 4.36
N PRO A 64 -2.47 14.20 5.50
CA PRO A 64 -1.26 13.41 5.53
C PRO A 64 -1.45 12.02 4.91
N VAL A 65 -0.34 11.41 4.50
CA VAL A 65 -0.30 10.01 4.02
C VAL A 65 0.21 9.10 5.13
N ILE A 66 -0.53 8.04 5.42
CA ILE A 66 -0.16 6.99 6.36
C ILE A 66 0.08 5.70 5.58
N LEU A 67 1.26 5.09 5.79
CA LEU A 67 1.55 3.74 5.35
C LEU A 67 1.20 2.77 6.48
N TRP A 68 0.26 1.85 6.24
CA TRP A 68 -0.10 0.80 7.17
C TRP A 68 0.40 -0.56 6.72
N MET A 69 1.04 -1.27 7.66
CA MET A 69 1.54 -2.62 7.46
C MET A 69 1.14 -3.45 8.67
N SER A 70 0.49 -4.59 8.43
CA SER A 70 0.27 -5.57 9.49
C SER A 70 1.60 -6.13 9.98
N GLY A 71 1.61 -6.61 11.22
CA GLY A 71 2.77 -7.24 11.82
C GLY A 71 2.91 -8.71 11.40
N GLY A 72 3.75 -9.45 12.14
CA GLY A 72 4.04 -10.84 11.83
C GLY A 72 4.76 -11.02 10.47
N PRO A 73 5.45 -12.14 10.28
CA PRO A 73 5.93 -12.50 8.96
C PRO A 73 4.75 -12.98 8.10
N GLY A 74 4.33 -12.18 7.12
CA GLY A 74 3.36 -12.57 6.09
C GLY A 74 1.88 -12.40 6.44
N ALA A 75 1.53 -11.62 7.46
CA ALA A 75 0.13 -11.25 7.69
C ALA A 75 -0.33 -10.20 6.67
N SER A 76 -1.62 -10.25 6.31
CA SER A 76 -2.20 -9.38 5.29
C SER A 76 -2.67 -8.05 5.87
N SER A 77 -2.03 -6.96 5.44
CA SER A 77 -2.42 -5.59 5.80
C SER A 77 -3.81 -5.21 5.32
N VAL A 78 -4.25 -5.79 4.20
CA VAL A 78 -5.58 -5.54 3.63
C VAL A 78 -6.64 -6.34 4.41
N ALA A 79 -6.40 -7.62 4.70
CA ALA A 79 -7.37 -8.43 5.42
C ALA A 79 -7.59 -7.95 6.86
N PHE A 80 -6.53 -7.55 7.57
CA PHE A 80 -6.62 -7.10 8.96
C PHE A 80 -6.79 -5.59 9.06
N GLY A 81 -5.82 -4.82 8.55
CA GLY A 81 -5.83 -3.36 8.66
C GLY A 81 -7.05 -2.71 8.00
N LEU A 82 -7.26 -2.99 6.70
CA LEU A 82 -8.33 -2.35 5.93
C LEU A 82 -9.72 -2.84 6.35
N PHE A 83 -9.91 -4.15 6.54
CA PHE A 83 -11.24 -4.75 6.68
C PHE A 83 -11.65 -5.18 8.08
N GLN A 84 -10.76 -5.20 9.06
CA GLN A 84 -11.08 -5.63 10.43
C GLN A 84 -10.74 -4.60 11.50
N GLU A 85 -9.75 -3.73 11.25
CA GLU A 85 -9.24 -2.81 12.27
C GLU A 85 -9.65 -1.36 11.99
N LEU A 86 -8.99 -0.70 11.03
CA LEU A 86 -8.94 0.76 10.95
C LEU A 86 -9.27 1.35 9.59
N GLY A 87 -9.54 0.50 8.59
CA GLY A 87 -9.94 0.97 7.27
C GLY A 87 -11.37 1.50 7.22
N PRO A 88 -11.78 2.02 6.05
CA PRO A 88 -13.05 2.71 5.84
C PRO A 88 -14.29 1.83 6.00
N CYS A 89 -14.18 0.53 5.73
CA CYS A 89 -15.28 -0.42 5.92
C CYS A 89 -14.77 -1.68 6.60
N LEU A 90 -15.61 -2.25 7.46
CA LEU A 90 -15.36 -3.51 8.14
C LEU A 90 -16.20 -4.62 7.50
N ILE A 91 -15.68 -5.84 7.49
CA ILE A 91 -16.46 -7.02 7.07
C ILE A 91 -17.68 -7.20 7.99
N ASP A 92 -18.83 -7.41 7.36
CA ASP A 92 -20.12 -7.53 8.01
C ASP A 92 -20.95 -8.68 7.42
N GLY A 93 -20.46 -9.92 7.61
CA GLY A 93 -21.03 -11.11 6.99
C GLY A 93 -20.23 -11.58 5.77
N ALA A 94 -20.74 -12.59 5.07
CA ALA A 94 -19.97 -13.31 4.05
C ALA A 94 -19.64 -12.45 2.81
N ASN A 95 -20.55 -11.57 2.39
CA ASN A 95 -20.46 -10.80 1.14
C ASN A 95 -20.83 -9.32 1.34
N SER A 96 -20.66 -8.82 2.55
CA SER A 96 -21.06 -7.46 2.92
C SER A 96 -20.02 -6.81 3.80
N THR A 97 -19.96 -5.48 3.70
CA THR A 97 -19.18 -4.63 4.56
C THR A 97 -20.08 -3.54 5.12
N ARG A 98 -19.70 -3.03 6.30
CA ARG A 98 -20.33 -1.88 6.93
C ARG A 98 -19.33 -0.74 7.07
N SER A 99 -19.82 0.49 7.07
CA SER A 99 -19.00 1.67 7.30
C SER A 99 -18.27 1.61 8.65
N ASN A 100 -17.01 2.02 8.68
CA ASN A 100 -16.29 2.29 9.91
C ASN A 100 -16.32 3.79 10.22
N PRO A 101 -17.07 4.24 11.25
CA PRO A 101 -17.10 5.65 11.63
C PRO A 101 -15.77 6.14 12.23
N TYR A 102 -14.93 5.22 12.72
CA TYR A 102 -13.62 5.53 13.32
C TYR A 102 -12.45 5.22 12.39
N ALA A 103 -12.70 5.17 11.09
CA ALA A 103 -11.68 4.86 10.09
C ALA A 103 -10.55 5.89 10.12
N TRP A 104 -9.31 5.41 9.97
CA TRP A 104 -8.15 6.30 9.94
C TRP A 104 -8.13 7.19 8.70
N ASN A 105 -8.85 6.81 7.64
CA ASN A 105 -9.00 7.66 6.47
C ASN A 105 -10.02 8.79 6.66
N ASN A 106 -10.54 9.02 7.86
CA ASN A 106 -11.36 10.22 8.11
C ASN A 106 -10.56 11.52 7.93
N ASN A 107 -9.24 11.50 8.17
CA ASN A 107 -8.37 12.68 8.14
C ASN A 107 -6.97 12.40 7.54
N ALA A 108 -6.83 11.32 6.78
CA ALA A 108 -5.57 10.91 6.18
C ALA A 108 -5.81 10.03 4.95
N ASN A 109 -4.84 10.03 4.03
CA ASN A 109 -4.75 9.04 2.97
C ASN A 109 -4.04 7.80 3.53
N VAL A 110 -4.67 6.64 3.54
CA VAL A 110 -4.09 5.43 4.15
C VAL A 110 -3.77 4.39 3.08
N ILE A 111 -2.51 3.96 3.02
CA ILE A 111 -2.02 2.94 2.10
C ILE A 111 -1.81 1.64 2.88
N PHE A 112 -2.55 0.59 2.50
CA PHE A 112 -2.39 -0.77 3.03
C PHE A 112 -1.56 -1.57 2.03
N VAL A 113 -0.42 -2.12 2.47
CA VAL A 113 0.50 -2.84 1.58
C VAL A 113 0.57 -4.32 1.95
N GLU A 114 0.36 -5.17 0.96
CA GLU A 114 0.65 -6.59 1.06
C GLU A 114 2.13 -6.83 0.79
N TYR A 115 2.80 -7.41 1.78
CA TYR A 115 4.18 -7.84 1.65
C TYR A 115 4.26 -9.33 1.96
N GLY A 116 4.73 -10.10 0.96
CA GLY A 116 4.97 -11.52 1.13
C GLY A 116 6.25 -11.77 1.91
N LEU A 117 6.26 -12.81 2.75
CA LEU A 117 7.46 -13.26 3.42
C LEU A 117 8.51 -13.67 2.37
N LEU A 118 9.59 -12.90 2.28
CA LEU A 118 10.85 -13.35 1.71
C LEU A 118 11.43 -14.42 2.64
N LEU A 119 10.85 -15.61 2.65
CA LEU A 119 11.63 -16.79 3.01
C LEU A 119 12.69 -16.90 1.92
N LYS A 120 13.89 -16.36 2.19
CA LYS A 120 15.07 -17.02 1.65
C LYS A 120 14.88 -18.50 2.00
N PRO A 121 15.07 -19.45 1.06
CA PRO A 121 15.16 -20.84 1.44
C PRO A 121 16.12 -20.90 2.62
N LEU A 122 15.71 -21.48 3.73
CA LEU A 122 16.66 -21.88 4.76
C LEU A 122 17.57 -22.89 4.08
N GLY A 123 18.62 -22.37 3.44
CA GLY A 123 19.71 -23.15 2.91
C GLY A 123 20.25 -23.91 4.11
N ARG A 124 19.91 -25.19 4.15
CA ARG A 124 20.66 -26.29 4.75
C ARG A 124 21.71 -25.76 5.75
N GLN A 125 21.27 -25.45 6.96
CA GLN A 125 22.20 -25.28 8.07
C GLN A 125 22.84 -26.65 8.23
N GLY A 126 24.07 -26.78 7.74
CA GLY A 126 24.87 -27.99 7.82
C GLY A 126 25.03 -28.35 9.28
N ILE A 127 24.37 -29.43 9.68
CA ILE A 127 24.72 -30.17 10.89
C ILE A 127 25.82 -31.12 10.43
N SER A 128 27.07 -30.74 10.73
CA SER A 128 28.21 -31.67 10.78
C SER A 128 28.19 -32.42 12.10
#